data_AF-A0A945QUH1-F1
#
_entry.id   AF-A0A945QUH1-F1
#
_cell.length_a   1.000
_cell.length_b   1.000
_cell.length_c   1.000
_cell.angle_alpha   90.00
_cell.angle_beta   90.00
_cell.angle_gamma   90.00
#
_symmetry.space_group_name_H-M   'P 1'
#
loop_
_entity.id
_entity.type
_entity.pdbx_description
1 polymer ?
#
loop_
_entity_poly.entity_id
_entity_poly.type
_entity_poly.pdbx_seq_one_letter_code
_entity_poly.pdbx_strand_id
1 'polypeptide(L)'
;MNSLSITLVLCLFGVASIATAHGGGVDGQGGHDNRRAGNYHFHRGPLDGRTYDSKEDAANALSAYSPGVANEAHQRPVDQVAHPSLM
;
A
#
# COMPACT_ATOMS: atom_id res chain seq x y z
N MET A 1 -3.68 -34.86 -32.31
CA MET A 1 -4.23 -33.49 -32.43
C MET A 1 -3.77 -32.93 -33.77
N ASN A 2 -4.67 -32.39 -34.59
CA ASN A 2 -4.28 -31.83 -35.88
C ASN A 2 -3.57 -30.48 -35.69
N SER A 3 -2.69 -30.09 -36.61
CA SER A 3 -1.92 -28.85 -36.54
C SER A 3 -2.81 -27.60 -36.43
N LEU A 4 -3.99 -27.64 -37.05
CA LEU A 4 -5.00 -26.59 -36.96
C LEU A 4 -5.53 -26.40 -35.52
N SER A 5 -5.79 -27.50 -34.80
CA SER A 5 -6.20 -27.48 -33.40
C SER A 5 -5.09 -26.98 -32.49
N ILE A 6 -3.82 -27.33 -32.77
CA ILE A 6 -2.68 -26.86 -31.98
C ILE A 6 -2.49 -25.34 -32.13
N THR A 7 -2.57 -24.83 -33.36
CA THR A 7 -2.48 -23.39 -33.64
C THR A 7 -3.62 -22.61 -33.00
N LEU A 8 -4.85 -23.13 -33.06
CA LEU A 8 -6.02 -22.49 -32.44
C LEU A 8 -5.87 -22.40 -30.91
N VAL A 9 -5.38 -23.47 -30.28
CA VAL A 9 -5.13 -23.49 -28.82
C VAL A 9 -4.03 -22.49 -28.44
N LEU A 10 -2.93 -22.44 -29.19
CA LEU A 10 -1.83 -21.48 -28.94
C LEU A 10 -2.29 -20.02 -29.08
N CYS A 11 -3.12 -19.70 -30.08
CA CYS A 11 -3.71 -18.36 -30.22
C CYS A 11 -4.62 -17.99 -29.05
N LEU A 12 -5.40 -18.93 -28.52
CA LEU A 12 -6.33 -18.66 -27.42
C LEU A 12 -5.60 -18.37 -26.09
N PHE A 13 -4.49 -19.06 -25.83
CA PHE A 13 -3.70 -18.86 -24.61
C PHE A 13 -2.84 -17.59 -24.64
N GLY A 14 -2.42 -17.12 -25.82
CA GLY A 14 -1.55 -15.93 -25.96
C GLY A 14 -2.20 -14.61 -25.52
N VAL A 15 -3.53 -14.49 -25.61
CA VAL A 15 -4.27 -13.23 -25.33
C VAL A 15 -4.53 -13.00 -23.84
N ALA A 16 -4.39 -14.03 -22.99
CA ALA A 16 -4.73 -13.96 -21.56
C ALA A 16 -3.74 -13.14 -20.70
N SER A 17 -2.63 -12.67 -21.27
CA SER A 17 -1.50 -12.11 -20.49
C SER A 17 -1.57 -10.60 -20.26
N ILE A 18 -2.62 -9.90 -20.72
CA ILE A 18 -2.69 -8.42 -20.67
C ILE A 18 -3.69 -7.93 -19.60
N ALA A 19 -3.72 -8.57 -18.44
CA ALA A 19 -4.48 -8.09 -17.30
C ALA A 19 -3.58 -7.22 -16.41
N THR A 20 -3.70 -5.89 -16.54
CA THR A 20 -2.99 -4.96 -15.64
C THR A 20 -3.82 -4.81 -14.36
N ALA A 21 -3.22 -5.13 -13.21
CA ALA A 21 -3.84 -4.84 -11.92
C ALA A 21 -3.83 -3.32 -11.72
N HIS A 22 -5.00 -2.69 -11.80
CA HIS A 22 -5.13 -1.27 -11.50
C HIS A 22 -5.17 -1.13 -9.98
N GLY A 23 -4.41 -0.19 -9.43
CA GLY A 23 -4.60 0.20 -8.03
C GLY A 23 -6.04 0.66 -7.82
N GLY A 24 -6.67 0.22 -6.74
CA GLY A 24 -8.02 0.69 -6.38
C GLY A 24 -8.07 2.23 -6.26
N GLY A 25 -9.26 2.80 -6.38
CA GLY A 25 -9.44 4.24 -6.22
C GLY A 25 -9.01 4.72 -4.83
N VAL A 26 -8.34 5.87 -4.80
CA VAL A 26 -8.06 6.66 -3.59
C VAL A 26 -8.79 8.00 -3.71
N ASP A 27 -9.05 8.64 -2.58
CA ASP A 27 -9.66 9.97 -2.53
C ASP A 27 -8.61 11.10 -2.74
N GLY A 28 -9.05 12.35 -2.65
CA GLY A 28 -8.21 13.53 -2.86
C GLY A 28 -7.05 13.72 -1.86
N GLN A 29 -7.09 13.04 -0.71
CA GLN A 29 -5.99 13.03 0.25
C GLN A 29 -4.92 11.97 -0.10
N GLY A 30 -5.25 11.01 -0.96
CA GLY A 30 -4.33 9.95 -1.40
C GLY A 30 -4.54 8.59 -0.72
N GLY A 31 -5.59 8.42 0.08
CA GLY A 31 -5.93 7.16 0.74
C GLY A 31 -7.37 6.68 0.50
N HIS A 32 -7.78 5.64 1.24
CA HIS A 32 -9.14 5.13 1.21
C HIS A 32 -9.63 4.56 2.55
N ASP A 33 -10.95 4.49 2.71
CA ASP A 33 -11.58 3.82 3.84
C ASP A 33 -11.65 2.30 3.62
N ASN A 34 -10.98 1.55 4.50
CA ASN A 34 -11.15 0.11 4.62
C ASN A 34 -12.33 -0.19 5.55
N ARG A 35 -13.54 -0.20 4.98
CA ARG A 35 -14.79 -0.48 5.70
C ARG A 35 -14.82 -1.81 6.45
N ARG A 36 -14.00 -2.80 6.06
CA ARG A 36 -13.93 -4.09 6.76
C ARG A 36 -13.12 -4.00 8.04
N ALA A 37 -12.01 -3.28 8.02
CA ALA A 37 -11.14 -3.09 9.18
C ALA A 37 -11.50 -1.85 10.01
N GLY A 38 -12.34 -0.97 9.46
CA GLY A 38 -12.71 0.29 10.10
C GLY A 38 -11.55 1.28 10.20
N ASN A 39 -10.62 1.27 9.23
CA ASN A 39 -9.44 2.13 9.21
C ASN A 39 -9.27 2.84 7.86
N TYR A 40 -8.35 3.81 7.79
CA TYR A 40 -8.04 4.60 6.60
C TYR A 40 -6.57 4.43 6.21
N HIS A 41 -6.28 4.12 4.94
CA HIS A 41 -4.93 3.80 4.47
C HIS A 41 -4.53 4.66 3.26
N PHE A 42 -3.40 5.35 3.36
CA PHE A 42 -2.78 6.10 2.27
C PHE A 42 -2.02 5.19 1.30
N HIS A 43 -2.21 5.39 -0.01
CA HIS A 43 -1.44 4.73 -1.08
C HIS A 43 -0.61 5.73 -1.90
N ARG A 44 -0.71 7.03 -1.61
CA ARG A 44 0.00 8.12 -2.28
C ARG A 44 0.21 9.30 -1.34
N GLY A 45 1.20 10.12 -1.66
CA GLY A 45 1.47 11.38 -0.96
C GLY A 45 2.41 11.22 0.24
N PRO A 46 2.54 12.25 1.09
CA PRO A 46 3.54 12.28 2.16
C PRO A 46 3.33 11.23 3.26
N LEU A 47 2.12 10.65 3.33
CA LEU A 47 1.74 9.64 4.30
C LEU A 47 1.60 8.24 3.67
N ASP A 48 2.13 8.02 2.45
CA ASP A 48 2.05 6.73 1.77
C ASP A 48 2.43 5.54 2.67
N GLY A 49 1.62 4.47 2.61
CA GLY A 49 1.77 3.26 3.43
C GLY A 49 1.31 3.40 4.89
N ARG A 50 0.86 4.58 5.34
CA ARG A 50 0.38 4.77 6.71
C ARG A 50 -1.12 4.47 6.82
N THR A 51 -1.50 3.85 7.94
CA THR A 51 -2.89 3.55 8.29
C THR A 51 -3.28 4.29 9.57
N TYR A 52 -4.52 4.78 9.61
CA TYR A 52 -5.10 5.53 10.72
C TYR A 52 -6.46 4.94 11.09
N ASP A 53 -6.88 5.08 12.35
CA ASP A 53 -8.14 4.53 12.84
C ASP A 53 -9.36 5.15 12.17
N SER A 54 -9.25 6.40 11.70
CA SER A 54 -10.30 7.05 10.93
C SER A 54 -9.74 7.98 9.87
N LYS A 55 -10.60 8.36 8.92
CA LYS A 55 -10.29 9.39 7.93
C LYS A 55 -10.02 10.76 8.57
N GLU A 56 -10.65 11.05 9.70
CA GLU A 56 -10.43 12.29 10.44
C GLU A 56 -9.02 12.32 11.05
N ASP A 57 -8.58 11.21 11.66
CA ASP A 57 -7.23 11.07 12.21
C ASP A 57 -6.17 11.14 11.10
N ALA A 58 -6.45 10.55 9.95
CA ALA A 58 -5.62 10.66 8.75
C ALA A 58 -5.50 12.12 8.27
N ALA A 59 -6.61 12.87 8.24
CA ALA A 59 -6.62 14.27 7.83
C ALA A 59 -5.84 15.17 8.81
N ASN A 60 -5.96 14.90 10.11
CA ASN A 60 -5.19 15.58 11.15
C ASN A 60 -3.69 15.29 10.99
N ALA A 61 -3.31 14.02 10.78
CA ALA A 61 -1.93 13.63 10.56
C ALA A 61 -1.34 14.23 9.27
N LEU A 62 -2.16 14.34 8.21
CA LEU A 62 -1.75 14.97 6.95
C LEU A 62 -1.54 16.47 7.13
N SER A 63 -2.41 17.14 7.88
CA SER A 63 -2.30 18.57 8.20
C SER A 63 -1.09 18.86 9.10
N ALA A 64 -0.75 17.93 10.00
CA ALA A 64 0.41 18.02 10.88
C ALA A 64 1.72 17.57 10.22
N TYR A 65 1.68 17.02 9.00
CA TYR A 65 2.87 16.53 8.33
C TYR A 65 3.83 17.69 8.01
N SER A 66 5.05 17.59 8.54
CA SER A 66 6.16 18.46 8.16
C SER A 66 7.22 17.63 7.42
N PRO A 67 7.62 18.01 6.19
CA PRO A 67 8.56 17.25 5.38
C PRO A 67 9.97 17.09 6.00
N GLY A 68 10.27 17.82 7.08
CA GLY A 68 11.57 17.79 7.76
C GLY A 68 11.76 16.67 8.80
N VAL A 69 10.70 15.97 9.23
CA VAL A 69 10.76 14.93 10.30
C VAL A 69 10.43 13.52 9.81
N ALA A 70 9.91 13.37 8.59
CA ALA A 70 9.41 12.09 8.09
C ALA A 70 10.49 11.11 7.62
N ASN A 71 11.70 11.59 7.33
CA ASN A 71 12.81 10.74 6.86
C ASN A 71 13.54 9.98 7.98
N GLU A 72 13.26 10.27 9.26
CA GLU A 72 13.94 9.61 10.39
C GLU A 72 13.19 8.36 10.90
N ALA A 73 11.91 8.21 10.54
CA ALA A 73 11.09 7.09 10.98
C ALA A 73 11.15 5.86 10.06
N HIS A 74 11.82 5.94 8.90
CA HIS A 74 11.93 4.83 7.93
C HIS A 74 13.16 3.93 8.13
N GLN A 75 14.03 4.21 9.13
CA GLN A 75 15.14 3.31 9.49
C GLN A 75 15.31 3.25 11.02
N ARG A 76 14.52 2.42 11.69
CA ARG A 76 14.88 1.92 13.03
C ARG A 76 15.07 0.40 12.92
N PRO A 77 16.31 -0.11 13.00
CA PRO A 77 16.55 -1.54 13.13
C PRO A 77 15.94 -2.05 14.44
N VAL A 78 15.47 -3.31 14.44
CA VAL A 78 14.67 -3.96 15.50
C VAL A 78 15.43 -4.19 16.82
N ASP A 79 16.69 -3.74 16.97
CA ASP A 79 17.56 -4.17 18.07
C ASP A 79 17.98 -3.03 19.02
N GLN A 80 17.05 -2.33 19.67
CA GLN A 80 17.37 -1.55 20.89
C GLN A 80 16.18 -1.48 21.86
N VAL A 81 15.73 -2.64 22.37
CA VAL A 81 15.18 -2.70 23.72
C VAL A 81 16.35 -3.05 24.64
N ALA A 82 16.99 -2.01 25.19
CA ALA A 82 17.92 -2.18 26.28
C ALA A 82 17.17 -2.80 27.47
N HIS A 83 17.58 -4.01 27.87
CA HIS A 83 17.27 -4.55 29.19
C HIS A 83 17.84 -3.59 30.25
N PRO A 84 17.07 -3.15 31.26
CA PRO A 84 17.65 -2.44 32.38
C PRO A 84 18.50 -3.42 33.19
N SER A 85 19.82 -3.23 33.14
CA SER A 85 20.73 -3.78 34.13
C SER A 85 20.47 -3.03 35.43
N LEU A 86 19.77 -3.66 36.37
CA LEU A 86 19.75 -3.25 37.76
C LEU A 86 20.83 -4.04 38.51
N MET A 87 21.58 -3.26 39.28
CA MET A 87 22.68 -3.55 40.21
C MET A 87 22.76 -4.97 40.79
#